data_AF-A0A534WJZ2-F1
#
_entry.id   AF-A0A534WJZ2-F1
#
_cell.length_a   1.000
_cell.length_b   1.000
_cell.length_c   1.000
_cell.angle_alpha   90.00
_cell.angle_beta   90.00
_cell.angle_gamma   90.00
#
_symmetry.space_group_name_H-M   'P 1'
#
loop_
_entity.id
_entity.type
_entity.pdbx_description
1 polymer ?
#
loop_
_entity_poly.entity_id
_entity_poly.type
_entity_poly.pdbx_seq_one_letter_code
_entity_poly.pdbx_strand_id
1 'polypeptide(L)'
;MAKRERTAAGQKDETLLDLSHLRRETRTALELAVVALAPSELIDRLAKSAGLLEAIAELPTDSAPVVALVPGLMTSARSALDDWHTWYRRYLEKKIARG
;
A
#
# COMPACT_ATOMS: atom_id res chain seq x y z
N MET A 1 28.39 -13.75 -18.62
CA MET A 1 26.91 -13.61 -18.52
C MET A 1 26.39 -13.56 -17.07
N ALA A 2 27.07 -14.17 -16.08
CA ALA A 2 26.62 -14.24 -14.67
C ALA A 2 26.41 -12.92 -13.90
N LYS A 3 26.93 -11.77 -14.37
CA LYS A 3 26.83 -10.49 -13.64
C LYS A 3 25.46 -9.82 -13.79
N ARG A 4 24.74 -10.04 -14.91
CA ARG A 4 23.41 -9.44 -15.17
C ARG A 4 22.28 -10.18 -14.44
N GLU A 5 22.42 -11.50 -14.26
CA GLU A 5 21.40 -12.33 -13.59
C GLU A 5 21.32 -12.04 -12.09
N ARG A 6 22.46 -11.75 -11.43
CA ARG A 6 22.47 -11.39 -9.99
C ARG A 6 21.80 -10.04 -9.71
N THR A 7 21.93 -9.07 -10.61
CA THR A 7 21.32 -7.75 -10.45
C THR A 7 19.80 -7.83 -10.58
N ALA A 8 19.31 -8.61 -11.56
CA ALA A 8 17.88 -8.82 -11.77
C ALA A 8 17.23 -9.61 -10.62
N ALA A 9 17.93 -10.58 -10.03
CA ALA A 9 17.45 -11.31 -8.86
C ALA A 9 17.32 -10.41 -7.61
N GLY A 10 18.35 -9.61 -7.30
CA GLY A 10 18.31 -8.69 -6.15
C GLY A 10 17.22 -7.61 -6.27
N GLN A 11 16.97 -7.12 -7.48
CA GLN A 11 15.93 -6.11 -7.73
C GLN A 11 14.50 -6.68 -7.62
N LYS A 12 14.32 -7.97 -7.96
CA LYS A 12 13.05 -8.68 -7.74
C LYS A 12 12.77 -8.88 -6.25
N ASP A 13 13.76 -9.31 -5.47
CA ASP A 13 13.61 -9.51 -4.03
C ASP A 13 13.27 -8.21 -3.29
N GLU A 14 13.91 -7.10 -3.67
CA GLU A 14 13.62 -5.77 -3.11
C GLU A 14 12.18 -5.30 -3.42
N THR A 15 11.72 -5.54 -4.64
CA THR A 15 10.34 -5.21 -5.07
C THR A 15 9.30 -6.04 -4.30
N LEU A 16 9.59 -7.32 -4.05
CA LEU A 16 8.70 -8.20 -3.28
C LEU A 16 8.63 -7.80 -1.80
N LEU A 17 9.76 -7.41 -1.22
CA LEU A 17 9.80 -6.88 0.14
C LEU A 17 8.98 -5.58 0.23
N ASP A 18 9.14 -4.67 -0.73
CA ASP A 18 8.37 -3.41 -0.80
C ASP A 18 6.86 -3.66 -0.92
N LEU A 19 6.44 -4.61 -1.77
CA LEU A 19 5.02 -4.99 -1.89
C LEU A 19 4.45 -5.59 -0.59
N SER A 20 5.23 -6.44 0.07
CA SER A 20 4.80 -7.05 1.34
C SER A 20 4.63 -6.01 2.45
N HIS A 21 5.51 -5.01 2.48
CA HIS A 21 5.44 -3.89 3.41
C HIS A 21 4.24 -3.00 3.11
N LEU A 22 4.10 -2.57 1.85
CA LEU A 22 3.01 -1.72 1.39
C LEU A 22 1.64 -2.34 1.66
N ARG A 23 1.50 -3.66 1.47
CA ARG A 23 0.27 -4.41 1.80
C ARG A 23 -0.09 -4.29 3.28
N ARG A 24 0.86 -4.59 4.18
CA ARG A 24 0.62 -4.53 5.63
C ARG A 24 0.32 -3.12 6.11
N GLU A 25 1.03 -2.13 5.57
CA GLU A 25 0.84 -0.74 5.91
C GLU A 25 -0.53 -0.24 5.47
N THR A 26 -0.91 -0.48 4.20
CA THR A 26 -2.21 -0.09 3.64
C THR A 26 -3.37 -0.72 4.42
N ARG A 27 -3.23 -1.99 4.81
CA ARG A 27 -4.23 -2.68 5.64
C ARG A 27 -4.37 -2.05 7.03
N THR A 28 -3.25 -1.81 7.71
CA THR A 28 -3.24 -1.15 9.02
C THR A 28 -3.89 0.24 8.93
N ALA A 29 -3.55 1.02 7.91
CA ALA A 29 -4.13 2.33 7.67
C ALA A 29 -5.66 2.26 7.47
N LEU A 30 -6.15 1.27 6.71
CA LEU A 30 -7.59 1.04 6.54
C LEU A 30 -8.28 0.74 7.87
N GLU A 31 -7.74 -0.19 8.66
CA GLU A 31 -8.29 -0.58 9.96
C GLU A 31 -8.39 0.65 10.90
N LEU A 32 -7.34 1.46 10.95
CA LEU A 32 -7.32 2.69 11.75
C LEU A 32 -8.27 3.76 11.20
N ALA A 33 -8.37 3.91 9.88
CA ALA A 33 -9.27 4.87 9.25
C ALA A 33 -10.74 4.57 9.56
N VAL A 34 -11.12 3.29 9.56
CA VAL A 34 -12.47 2.85 9.94
C VAL A 34 -12.74 3.17 11.41
N VAL A 35 -11.83 2.82 12.32
CA VAL A 35 -11.98 3.09 13.76
C VAL A 35 -12.05 4.60 14.04
N ALA A 36 -11.28 5.40 13.30
CA ALA A 36 -11.25 6.84 13.45
C ALA A 36 -12.42 7.56 12.74
N LEU A 37 -13.32 6.82 12.08
CA LEU A 37 -14.42 7.35 11.27
C LEU A 37 -13.93 8.40 10.26
N ALA A 38 -12.86 8.06 9.54
CA ALA A 38 -12.31 8.89 8.49
C ALA A 38 -13.34 9.11 7.36
N PRO A 39 -13.17 10.15 6.52
CA PRO A 39 -14.03 10.37 5.35
C PRO A 39 -14.17 9.12 4.49
N SER A 40 -15.38 8.85 4.00
CA SER A 40 -15.71 7.64 3.22
C SER A 40 -14.80 7.46 2.03
N GLU A 41 -14.47 8.52 1.31
CA GLU A 41 -13.62 8.47 0.12
C GLU A 41 -12.19 8.01 0.45
N LEU A 42 -11.69 8.34 1.64
CA LEU A 42 -10.37 7.89 2.10
C LEU A 42 -10.41 6.41 2.48
N ILE A 43 -11.46 5.98 3.18
CA ILE A 43 -11.70 4.57 3.52
C ILE A 43 -11.80 3.74 2.23
N ASP A 44 -12.57 4.19 1.23
CA ASP A 44 -12.75 3.48 -0.04
C ASP A 44 -11.44 3.31 -0.81
N ARG A 45 -10.60 4.35 -0.85
CA ARG A 45 -9.30 4.30 -1.52
C ARG A 45 -8.32 3.35 -0.84
N LEU A 46 -8.28 3.35 0.49
CA LEU A 46 -7.49 2.41 1.27
C LEU A 46 -8.01 0.97 1.10
N ALA A 47 -9.33 0.78 1.14
CA ALA A 47 -9.96 -0.53 0.97
C ALA A 47 -9.68 -1.15 -0.40
N LYS A 48 -9.83 -0.36 -1.47
CA LYS A 48 -9.50 -0.79 -2.83
C LYS A 48 -8.04 -1.19 -2.96
N SER A 49 -7.13 -0.37 -2.42
CA SER A 49 -5.69 -0.62 -2.50
C SER A 49 -5.28 -1.86 -1.69
N ALA A 50 -5.78 -1.99 -0.46
CA ALA A 50 -5.52 -3.15 0.40
C ALA A 50 -6.06 -4.44 -0.23
N GLY A 51 -7.30 -4.43 -0.72
CA GLY A 51 -7.91 -5.59 -1.37
C GLY A 51 -7.16 -6.05 -2.62
N LEU A 52 -6.74 -5.12 -3.48
CA LEU A 52 -5.95 -5.45 -4.67
C LEU A 52 -4.55 -5.95 -4.33
N LEU A 53 -3.90 -5.38 -3.30
CA LEU A 53 -2.59 -5.85 -2.82
C LEU A 53 -2.67 -7.27 -2.25
N GLU A 54 -3.74 -7.61 -1.52
CA GLU A 54 -3.98 -8.98 -1.05
C GLU A 54 -4.25 -9.92 -2.23
N ALA A 55 -5.12 -9.54 -3.17
CA ALA A 55 -5.44 -10.39 -4.32
C ALA A 55 -4.21 -10.69 -5.21
N ILE A 56 -3.32 -9.71 -5.41
CA ILE A 56 -2.10 -9.89 -6.21
C ILE A 56 -1.05 -10.73 -5.48
N ALA A 57 -1.02 -10.69 -4.14
CA ALA A 57 -0.09 -11.50 -3.36
C ALA A 57 -0.34 -13.02 -3.49
N GLU A 58 -1.55 -13.42 -3.88
CA GLU A 58 -1.94 -14.81 -4.14
C GLU A 58 -1.56 -15.30 -5.55
N LEU A 59 -1.02 -14.42 -6.40
CA LEU A 59 -0.65 -14.74 -7.79
C LEU A 59 0.86 -14.96 -7.95
N PRO A 60 1.30 -15.76 -8.94
CA PRO A 60 2.71 -15.86 -9.30
C PRO A 60 3.27 -14.49 -9.69
N THR A 61 4.42 -14.14 -9.12
CA THR A 61 5.01 -12.79 -9.20
C THR A 61 5.49 -12.41 -10.60
N ASP A 62 5.71 -13.39 -11.47
CA ASP A 62 6.09 -13.25 -12.86
C ASP A 62 4.90 -13.38 -13.83
N SER A 63 3.69 -13.57 -13.32
CA SER A 63 2.50 -13.65 -14.17
C SER A 63 2.20 -12.31 -14.84
N ALA A 64 1.77 -12.35 -16.11
CA ALA A 64 1.49 -11.15 -16.89
C ALA A 64 0.52 -10.16 -16.21
N PRO A 65 -0.57 -10.60 -15.53
CA PRO A 65 -1.44 -9.68 -14.78
C PRO A 65 -0.72 -8.96 -13.65
N VAL A 66 0.14 -9.65 -12.89
CA VAL A 66 0.89 -9.05 -11.78
C VAL A 66 1.86 -7.99 -12.30
N VAL A 67 2.64 -8.33 -13.33
CA VAL A 67 3.61 -7.39 -13.93
C VAL A 67 2.92 -6.14 -14.47
N ALA A 68 1.71 -6.28 -15.04
CA ALA A 68 0.96 -5.16 -15.59
C ALA A 68 0.30 -4.28 -14.49
N LEU A 69 -0.18 -4.88 -13.41
CA LEU A 69 -0.99 -4.19 -12.39
C LEU A 69 -0.16 -3.56 -11.27
N VAL A 70 0.96 -4.20 -10.91
CA VAL A 70 1.79 -3.81 -9.76
C VAL A 70 2.21 -2.33 -9.78
N PRO A 71 2.73 -1.76 -10.87
CA PRO A 71 3.19 -0.36 -10.86
C PRO A 71 2.07 0.63 -10.50
N GLY A 72 0.91 0.51 -11.15
CA GLY A 72 -0.24 1.39 -10.90
C GLY A 72 -0.84 1.18 -9.51
N LEU A 73 -0.84 -0.05 -9.02
CA LEU A 73 -1.29 -0.36 -7.67
C LEU A 73 -0.36 0.23 -6.62
N MET A 74 0.97 0.14 -6.80
CA MET A 74 1.94 0.74 -5.89
C MET A 74 1.76 2.25 -5.81
N THR A 75 1.57 2.93 -6.94
CA THR A 75 1.28 4.37 -6.97
C THR A 75 -0.03 4.70 -6.24
N SER A 76 -1.09 3.91 -6.49
CA SER A 76 -2.40 4.14 -5.87
C SER A 76 -2.38 3.94 -4.36
N ALA A 77 -1.71 2.87 -3.89
CA ALA A 77 -1.58 2.54 -2.48
C ALA A 77 -0.75 3.59 -1.73
N ARG A 78 0.41 4.00 -2.28
CA ARG A 78 1.24 5.05 -1.70
C ARG A 78 0.49 6.37 -1.59
N SER A 79 -0.23 6.77 -2.65
CA SER A 79 -1.05 7.98 -2.62
C SER A 79 -2.16 7.91 -1.58
N ALA A 80 -2.84 6.77 -1.44
CA ALA A 80 -3.87 6.59 -0.40
C ALA A 80 -3.27 6.66 1.03
N LEU A 81 -2.08 6.11 1.22
CA LEU A 81 -1.34 6.18 2.49
C LEU A 81 -0.89 7.61 2.83
N ASP A 82 -0.42 8.38 1.83
CA ASP A 82 -0.05 9.78 2.03
C ASP A 82 -1.25 10.63 2.46
N ASP A 83 -2.41 10.40 1.84
CA ASP A 83 -3.67 11.05 2.21
C ASP A 83 -4.12 10.64 3.61
N TRP A 84 -3.98 9.35 3.96
CA TRP A 84 -4.21 8.85 5.31
C TRP A 84 -3.32 9.54 6.34
N HIS A 85 -2.01 9.58 6.12
CA HIS A 85 -1.08 10.22 7.05
C HIS A 85 -1.35 11.70 7.23
N THR A 86 -1.69 12.40 6.13
CA THR A 86 -2.05 13.82 6.16
C THR A 86 -3.32 14.06 6.95
N TRP A 87 -4.34 13.24 6.72
CA TRP A 87 -5.61 13.33 7.45
C TRP A 87 -5.43 12.98 8.93
N TYR A 88 -4.75 11.87 9.23
CA TYR A 88 -4.58 11.36 10.58
C TYR A 88 -3.79 12.33 11.47
N ARG A 89 -2.74 12.97 10.94
CA ARG A 89 -2.00 14.02 11.65
C ARG A 89 -2.91 15.18 12.04
N ARG A 90 -3.68 15.71 11.07
CA ARG A 90 -4.64 16.81 11.32
C ARG A 90 -5.75 16.40 12.30
N TYR A 91 -6.21 15.15 12.23
CA TYR A 91 -7.21 14.60 13.14
C TYR A 91 -6.69 14.55 14.57
N LEU A 92 -5.48 14.03 14.79
CA LEU A 92 -4.84 13.99 16.09
C LEU A 92 -4.59 15.39 16.67
N GLU A 93 -4.07 16.32 15.87
CA GLU A 93 -3.89 17.72 16.28
C GLU A 93 -5.19 18.34 16.81
N LYS A 94 -6.31 18.12 16.10
CA LYS A 94 -7.63 18.62 16.51
C LYS A 94 -8.19 17.92 17.74
N LYS A 95 -7.89 16.64 17.93
CA LYS A 95 -8.38 15.86 19.07
C LYS A 95 -7.61 16.19 20.34
N ILE A 96 -6.29 16.37 20.25
CA ILE A 96 -5.42 16.74 21.39
C ILE A 96 -5.68 18.18 21.82
N ALA A 97 -5.87 19.12 20.88
CA ALA A 97 -6.18 20.52 21.21
C ALA A 97 -7.55 20.74 21.88
N ARG A 98 -8.40 19.71 21.94
CA ARG A 98 -9.71 19.72 22.61
C ARG A 98 -9.72 18.93 23.93
N GLY A 99 -8.58 18.34 24.30
CA GLY A 99 -8.38 17.58 25.55
C GLY A 99 -7.75 18.41 26.64
#